data_AF-A0A317DTI2-F1
#
_entry.id   AF-A0A317DTI2-F1
#
_cell.length_a   1.000
_cell.length_b   1.000
_cell.length_c   1.000
_cell.angle_alpha   90.00
_cell.angle_beta   90.00
_cell.angle_gamma   90.00
#
_symmetry.space_group_name_H-M   'P 1'
#
loop_
_entity.id
_entity.type
_entity.pdbx_description
1 polymer ?
#
loop_
_entity_poly.entity_id
_entity_poly.type
_entity_poly.pdbx_seq_one_letter_code
_entity_poly.pdbx_strand_id
1 'polypeptide(L)'
;MAQTAYEQIGGEAGVRRLARLFYETMDFLPQAAACRAIHPADLSGSEQKFFEFMSGWLGGPELYVAKYGHPRLRMRHFPAPIGPEERDGWLLCFATAWAEVAAAIPLRDLVMRRVVELAHHMQNREA
;
A
#
# COMPACT_ATOMS: atom_id res chain seq x y z
N MET A 1 -24.80 7.69 8.05
CA MET A 1 -23.88 7.36 6.94
C MET A 1 -22.89 6.32 7.43
N ALA A 2 -22.52 5.33 6.61
CA ALA A 2 -21.49 4.36 7.01
C ALA A 2 -20.12 5.06 7.02
N GLN A 3 -19.33 4.86 8.08
CA GLN A 3 -17.97 5.40 8.16
C GLN A 3 -17.08 4.75 7.10
N THR A 4 -16.21 5.56 6.50
CA THR A 4 -15.17 5.13 5.56
C THR A 4 -14.11 4.28 6.28
N ALA A 5 -13.30 3.54 5.52
CA ALA A 5 -12.18 2.80 6.11
C ALA A 5 -11.15 3.77 6.73
N TYR A 6 -10.97 4.93 6.11
CA TYR A 6 -10.13 6.03 6.64
C TYR A 6 -10.57 6.45 8.04
N GLU A 7 -11.86 6.74 8.24
CA GLU A 7 -12.40 7.12 9.56
C GLU A 7 -12.25 5.98 10.58
N GLN A 8 -12.53 4.74 10.19
CA GLN A 8 -12.50 3.58 11.08
C GLN A 8 -11.10 3.24 11.60
N ILE A 9 -10.03 3.59 10.88
CA ILE A 9 -8.64 3.39 11.33
C ILE A 9 -8.06 4.61 12.07
N GLY A 10 -8.87 5.63 12.35
CA GLY A 10 -8.42 6.84 13.06
C GLY A 10 -7.90 7.95 12.14
N GLY A 11 -8.34 7.98 10.88
CA GLY A 11 -8.03 9.02 9.91
C GLY A 11 -6.55 9.09 9.56
N GLU A 12 -6.02 10.31 9.48
CA GLU A 12 -4.63 10.57 9.06
C GLU A 12 -3.61 9.77 9.87
N ALA A 13 -3.77 9.72 11.20
CA ALA A 13 -2.86 9.00 12.09
C ALA A 13 -2.83 7.49 11.77
N GLY A 14 -3.99 6.91 11.47
CA GLY A 14 -4.11 5.51 11.05
C GLY A 14 -3.39 5.23 9.74
N VAL A 15 -3.59 6.08 8.73
CA VAL A 15 -2.93 5.92 7.42
C VAL A 15 -1.42 6.12 7.52
N ARG A 16 -0.94 7.08 8.32
CA ARG A 16 0.50 7.25 8.58
C ARG A 16 1.10 6.02 9.26
N ARG A 17 0.41 5.46 10.26
CA ARG A 17 0.85 4.21 10.91
C ARG A 17 0.89 3.05 9.91
N LEU A 18 -0.11 2.92 9.04
CA LEU A 18 -0.14 1.91 7.98
C LEU A 18 1.06 2.05 7.04
N ALA A 19 1.31 3.25 6.52
CA ALA A 19 2.41 3.49 5.58
C ALA A 19 3.77 3.20 6.21
N ARG A 20 3.99 3.66 7.44
CA ARG A 20 5.20 3.40 8.20
C ARG A 20 5.43 1.90 8.41
N LEU A 21 4.45 1.19 8.98
CA LEU A 21 4.57 -0.25 9.24
C LEU A 21 4.78 -1.05 7.95
N PHE A 22 4.14 -0.64 6.85
CA PHE A 22 4.30 -1.27 5.55
C PHE A 22 5.75 -1.21 5.06
N TYR A 23 6.38 -0.03 5.10
CA TYR A 23 7.78 0.12 4.65
C TYR A 23 8.80 -0.41 5.66
N GLU A 24 8.56 -0.30 6.97
CA GLU A 24 9.37 -0.98 7.98
C GLU A 24 9.35 -2.50 7.74
N THR A 25 8.18 -3.09 7.53
CA THR A 25 8.04 -4.52 7.25
C THR A 25 8.79 -4.92 5.96
N MET A 26 8.72 -4.11 4.92
CA MET A 26 9.44 -4.34 3.66
C MET A 26 10.97 -4.29 3.82
N ASP A 27 11.49 -3.41 4.67
CA ASP A 27 12.93 -3.24 4.88
C ASP A 27 13.54 -4.37 5.74
N PHE A 28 12.74 -5.01 6.60
CA PHE A 28 13.22 -6.04 7.54
C PHE A 28 12.87 -7.49 7.17
N LEU A 29 11.76 -7.76 6.48
CA LEU A 29 11.36 -9.15 6.20
C LEU A 29 12.17 -9.78 5.06
N PRO A 30 12.89 -10.90 5.30
CA PRO A 30 13.61 -11.61 4.24
C PRO A 30 12.70 -12.08 3.09
N GLN A 31 11.45 -12.43 3.40
CA GLN A 31 10.46 -12.85 2.41
C GLN A 31 10.03 -11.72 1.47
N ALA A 32 10.29 -10.46 1.84
CA ALA A 32 10.02 -9.28 1.02
C ALA A 32 11.25 -8.79 0.25
N ALA A 33 12.39 -9.51 0.29
CA ALA A 33 13.65 -9.05 -0.28
C ALA A 33 13.57 -8.68 -1.78
N ALA A 34 12.86 -9.46 -2.59
CA ALA A 34 12.64 -9.15 -4.01
C ALA A 34 11.89 -7.82 -4.18
N CYS A 35 10.79 -7.64 -3.43
CA CYS A 35 10.02 -6.39 -3.41
C CYS A 35 10.89 -5.20 -2.95
N ARG A 36 11.71 -5.40 -1.92
CA ARG A 36 12.59 -4.36 -1.39
C ARG A 36 13.68 -3.93 -2.38
N ALA A 37 14.21 -4.87 -3.15
CA ALA A 37 15.29 -4.65 -4.11
C ALA A 37 14.89 -3.72 -5.28
N ILE A 38 13.60 -3.65 -5.62
CA ILE A 38 13.10 -2.76 -6.68
C ILE A 38 12.68 -1.37 -6.16
N HIS A 39 12.75 -1.14 -4.84
CA HIS A 39 12.51 0.16 -4.23
C HIS A 39 13.81 0.98 -4.11
N PRO A 40 13.73 2.32 -4.05
CA PRO A 40 14.88 3.16 -3.76
C PRO A 40 15.57 2.78 -2.43
N ALA A 41 16.85 3.12 -2.29
CA ALA A 41 17.58 2.88 -1.04
C ALA A 41 16.93 3.61 0.15
N ASP A 42 16.56 4.88 -0.05
CA ASP A 42 15.76 5.66 0.90
C ASP A 42 14.25 5.52 0.60
N LEU A 43 13.52 4.95 1.54
CA LEU A 43 12.09 4.68 1.42
C LEU A 43 11.19 5.87 1.79
N SER A 44 11.74 6.93 2.39
CA SER A 44 10.94 8.06 2.92
C SER A 44 10.01 8.70 1.90
N GLY A 45 10.49 8.89 0.67
CA GLY A 45 9.67 9.43 -0.43
C GLY A 45 8.60 8.47 -0.93
N SER A 46 8.85 7.16 -0.85
CA SER A 46 7.87 6.12 -1.20
C SER A 46 6.78 6.04 -0.12
N GLU A 47 7.17 6.06 1.15
CA GLU A 47 6.27 6.11 2.31
C GLU A 47 5.32 7.30 2.25
N GLN A 48 5.84 8.50 2.03
CA GLN A 48 5.00 9.71 1.97
C GLN A 48 3.98 9.64 0.83
N LYS A 49 4.38 9.16 -0.36
CA LYS A 49 3.46 8.99 -1.49
C LYS A 49 2.41 7.92 -1.24
N PHE A 50 2.80 6.84 -0.57
CA PHE A 50 1.88 5.77 -0.22
C PHE A 50 0.85 6.21 0.81
N PHE A 51 1.27 6.95 1.84
CA PHE A 51 0.37 7.62 2.78
C PHE A 51 -0.63 8.53 2.04
N GLU A 52 -0.15 9.39 1.14
CA GLU A 52 -0.99 10.31 0.37
C GLU A 52 -2.00 9.57 -0.50
N PHE A 53 -1.57 8.45 -1.10
CA PHE A 53 -2.43 7.59 -1.92
C PHE A 53 -3.50 6.90 -1.08
N MET A 54 -3.11 6.26 0.02
CA MET A 54 -4.01 5.52 0.90
C MET A 54 -5.01 6.44 1.62
N SER A 55 -4.66 7.71 1.84
CA SER A 55 -5.59 8.72 2.35
C SER A 55 -6.84 8.82 1.49
N GLY A 56 -6.70 9.09 0.20
CA GLY A 56 -7.86 9.18 -0.72
C GLY A 56 -8.48 7.80 -0.98
N TRP A 57 -7.64 6.78 -1.20
CA TRP A 57 -8.11 5.44 -1.56
C TRP A 57 -9.00 4.79 -0.48
N LEU A 58 -8.78 5.10 0.80
CA LEU A 58 -9.61 4.62 1.92
C LEU A 58 -10.83 5.51 2.22
N GLY A 59 -11.04 6.57 1.43
CA GLY A 59 -12.18 7.50 1.53
C GLY A 59 -11.91 8.79 2.33
N GLY A 60 -10.65 9.10 2.63
CA GLY A 60 -10.22 10.36 3.24
C GLY A 60 -9.90 11.45 2.22
N PRO A 61 -9.11 12.47 2.60
CA PRO A 61 -8.70 13.54 1.67
C PRO A 61 -7.86 13.01 0.50
N GLU A 62 -8.13 13.53 -0.70
CA GLU A 62 -7.48 13.18 -1.98
C GLU A 62 -6.05 13.77 -2.12
N LEU A 63 -5.19 13.52 -1.12
CA LEU A 63 -3.85 14.12 -1.02
C LEU A 63 -2.95 13.79 -2.22
N TYR A 64 -3.00 12.54 -2.68
CA TYR A 64 -2.22 12.11 -3.84
C TYR A 64 -2.68 12.80 -5.13
N VAL A 65 -3.99 12.83 -5.37
CA VAL A 65 -4.54 13.41 -6.60
C VAL A 65 -4.29 14.91 -6.64
N ALA A 66 -4.42 15.60 -5.51
CA ALA A 66 -4.13 17.02 -5.42
C ALA A 66 -2.68 17.37 -5.81
N LYS A 67 -1.71 16.49 -5.51
CA LYS A 67 -0.28 16.73 -5.78
C LYS A 67 0.22 16.16 -7.11
N TYR A 68 -0.26 14.98 -7.50
CA TYR A 68 0.30 14.22 -8.63
C TYR A 68 -0.71 13.94 -9.75
N GLY A 69 -1.95 14.39 -9.59
CA GLY A 69 -3.05 14.11 -10.52
C GLY A 69 -3.54 12.66 -10.46
N HIS A 70 -4.22 12.22 -11.51
CA HIS A 70 -4.81 10.88 -11.57
C HIS A 70 -3.77 9.78 -11.26
N PRO A 71 -4.09 8.77 -10.41
CA PRO A 71 -3.10 7.80 -9.95
C PRO A 71 -2.42 7.03 -11.09
N ARG A 72 -3.21 6.53 -12.06
CA ARG A 72 -2.73 5.75 -13.22
C ARG A 72 -1.67 4.70 -12.82
N LEU A 73 -1.98 3.94 -11.76
CA LEU A 73 -1.01 3.15 -11.01
C LEU A 73 -0.20 2.21 -11.89
N ARG A 74 -0.83 1.45 -12.79
CA ARG A 74 -0.12 0.50 -13.68
C ARG A 74 0.95 1.19 -14.53
N MET A 75 0.68 2.38 -15.05
CA MET A 75 1.67 3.16 -15.80
C MET A 75 2.85 3.56 -14.93
N ARG A 76 2.60 4.00 -13.69
CA ARG A 76 3.64 4.41 -12.74
C ARG A 76 4.47 3.23 -12.21
N HIS A 77 3.91 2.03 -12.18
CA HIS A 77 4.60 0.81 -11.76
C HIS A 77 5.29 0.08 -12.92
N PHE A 78 4.98 0.43 -14.17
CA PHE A 78 5.58 -0.19 -15.36
C PHE A 78 7.12 -0.15 -15.43
N PRO A 79 7.81 0.92 -14.97
CA PRO A 79 9.28 0.95 -14.96
C PRO A 79 9.92 -0.05 -13.99
N ALA A 80 9.20 -0.50 -12.95
CA ALA A 80 9.72 -1.45 -11.98
C ALA A 80 9.53 -2.90 -12.46
N PRO A 81 10.51 -3.80 -12.27
CA PRO A 81 10.34 -5.24 -12.43
C PRO A 81 9.33 -5.79 -11.41
N ILE A 82 8.09 -6.09 -11.80
CA ILE A 82 7.13 -6.69 -10.85
C ILE A 82 6.72 -8.06 -11.36
N GLY A 83 7.41 -9.08 -10.86
CA GLY A 83 7.04 -10.49 -11.00
C GLY A 83 6.26 -11.01 -9.79
N PRO A 84 6.07 -12.34 -9.69
CA PRO A 84 5.36 -12.96 -8.58
C PRO A 84 6.01 -12.69 -7.22
N GLU A 85 7.34 -12.76 -7.11
CA GLU A 85 8.05 -12.56 -5.84
C GLU A 85 7.92 -11.13 -5.32
N GLU A 86 8.02 -10.12 -6.19
CA GLU A 86 7.83 -8.72 -5.77
C GLU A 86 6.39 -8.45 -5.35
N ARG A 87 5.41 -8.98 -6.10
CA ARG A 87 3.98 -8.86 -5.76
C ARG A 87 3.67 -9.51 -4.43
N ASP A 88 4.12 -10.74 -4.21
CA ASP A 88 3.81 -11.50 -3.00
C ASP A 88 4.53 -10.92 -1.77
N GLY A 89 5.77 -10.45 -1.94
CA GLY A 89 6.48 -9.68 -0.91
C GLY A 89 5.75 -8.38 -0.55
N TRP A 90 5.25 -7.64 -1.55
CA TRP A 90 4.46 -6.43 -1.33
C TRP A 90 3.16 -6.74 -0.56
N LEU A 91 2.44 -7.79 -0.97
CA LEU A 91 1.19 -8.22 -0.32
C LEU A 91 1.42 -8.68 1.11
N LEU A 92 2.50 -9.41 1.37
CA LEU A 92 2.89 -9.81 2.73
C LEU A 92 3.10 -8.58 3.62
N CYS A 93 3.85 -7.59 3.14
CA CYS A 93 4.09 -6.36 3.90
C CYS A 93 2.79 -5.60 4.18
N PHE A 94 1.91 -5.48 3.17
CA PHE A 94 0.63 -4.80 3.35
C PHE A 94 -0.27 -5.56 4.31
N ALA A 95 -0.38 -6.88 4.19
CA ALA A 95 -1.22 -7.71 5.04
C ALA A 95 -0.77 -7.64 6.52
N THR A 96 0.54 -7.68 6.78
CA THR A 96 1.10 -7.51 8.12
C THR A 96 0.75 -6.13 8.70
N ALA A 97 1.02 -5.06 7.96
CA ALA A 97 0.73 -3.70 8.42
C ALA A 97 -0.78 -3.44 8.60
N TRP A 98 -1.61 -3.99 7.71
CA TRP A 98 -3.06 -3.86 7.77
C TRP A 98 -3.67 -4.65 8.93
N ALA A 99 -3.17 -5.85 9.23
CA ALA A 99 -3.61 -6.61 10.40
C ALA A 99 -3.43 -5.82 11.70
N GLU A 100 -2.35 -5.05 11.80
CA GLU A 100 -2.05 -4.18 12.94
C GLU A 100 -2.92 -2.92 13.03
N VAL A 101 -3.28 -2.31 11.89
CA VAL A 101 -4.01 -1.03 11.86
C VAL A 101 -5.52 -1.22 11.81
N ALA A 102 -5.98 -2.32 11.21
CA ALA A 102 -7.39 -2.58 10.91
C ALA A 102 -7.97 -3.78 11.67
N ALA A 103 -7.32 -4.21 12.77
CA ALA A 103 -7.61 -5.44 13.50
C ALA A 103 -9.11 -5.68 13.78
N ALA A 104 -9.85 -4.62 14.12
CA ALA A 104 -11.24 -4.68 14.57
C ALA A 104 -12.24 -3.90 13.68
N ILE A 105 -11.83 -3.47 12.47
CA ILE A 105 -12.73 -2.68 11.63
C ILE A 105 -13.58 -3.62 10.73
N PRO A 106 -14.89 -3.38 10.59
CA PRO A 106 -15.75 -4.17 9.70
C PRO A 106 -15.30 -4.22 8.23
N LEU A 107 -14.60 -3.19 7.75
CA LEU A 107 -14.14 -3.10 6.36
C LEU A 107 -12.80 -3.84 6.09
N ARG A 108 -12.18 -4.46 7.10
CA ARG A 108 -10.84 -5.08 7.01
C ARG A 108 -10.71 -6.01 5.81
N ASP A 109 -11.61 -6.97 5.68
CA ASP A 109 -11.53 -8.01 4.65
C ASP A 109 -11.88 -7.47 3.26
N LEU A 110 -12.81 -6.51 3.18
CA LEU A 110 -13.14 -5.86 1.91
C LEU A 110 -11.95 -5.08 1.36
N VAL A 111 -11.25 -4.33 2.23
CA VAL A 111 -10.04 -3.60 1.85
C VAL A 111 -8.96 -4.57 1.39
N MET A 112 -8.69 -5.64 2.14
CA MET A 112 -7.69 -6.63 1.75
C MET A 112 -7.98 -7.27 0.39
N ARG A 113 -9.23 -7.68 0.11
CA ARG A 113 -9.59 -8.24 -1.19
C ARG A 113 -9.27 -7.29 -2.35
N ARG A 114 -9.66 -6.01 -2.22
CA ARG A 114 -9.39 -5.00 -3.25
C ARG A 114 -7.90 -4.72 -3.43
N VAL A 115 -7.13 -4.76 -2.34
CA VAL A 115 -5.67 -4.59 -2.40
C VAL A 115 -5.01 -5.77 -3.12
N VAL A 116 -5.46 -7.01 -2.85
CA VAL A 116 -4.99 -8.21 -3.56
C VAL A 116 -5.24 -8.08 -5.07
N GLU A 117 -6.46 -7.74 -5.47
CA GLU A 117 -6.83 -7.51 -6.88
C GLU A 117 -5.93 -6.44 -7.53
N LEU A 118 -5.69 -5.33 -6.83
CA LEU A 118 -4.85 -4.25 -7.33
C LEU A 118 -3.38 -4.67 -7.47
N ALA A 119 -2.83 -5.42 -6.51
CA ALA A 119 -1.45 -5.90 -6.56
C ALA A 119 -1.23 -6.86 -7.74
N HIS A 120 -2.18 -7.78 -7.98
CA HIS A 120 -2.15 -8.62 -9.19
C HIS A 120 -2.21 -7.78 -10.47
N HIS A 121 -3.01 -6.71 -10.49
CA HIS A 121 -3.07 -5.80 -11.64
C HIS A 121 -1.76 -5.00 -11.85
N MET A 122 -0.90 -4.84 -10.83
CA MET A 122 0.39 -4.15 -10.98
C MET A 122 1.50 -5.05 -11.56
N GLN A 123 1.37 -6.38 -11.44
CA GLN A 123 2.34 -7.31 -12.00
C GLN A 123 2.53 -7.08 -13.50
N ASN A 124 3.79 -7.04 -13.94
CA ASN A 124 4.18 -6.72 -15.31
C ASN A 124 5.27 -7.64 -15.87
N ARG A 125 5.72 -8.64 -15.09
CA ARG A 125 6.59 -9.74 -15.53
C ARG A 125 5.93 -11.08 -15.25
N GLU A 126 6.20 -12.03 -16.13
CA GLU A 126 5.88 -13.45 -15.91
C GLU A 126 6.97 -14.10 -15.03
N ALA A 127 6.66 -15.29 -14.50
CA ALA A 127 7.58 -16.09 -13.71
C ALA A 127 8.68 -16.70 -14.59
#